data_AF-A0A174HY23-F1
#
_entry.id   AF-A0A174HY23-F1
#
_cell.length_a   1.000
_cell.length_b   1.000
_cell.length_c   1.000
_cell.angle_alpha   90.00
_cell.angle_beta   90.00
_cell.angle_gamma   90.00
#
_symmetry.space_group_name_H-M   'P 1'
#
loop_
_entity.id
_entity.type
_entity.pdbx_description
1 polymer ?
#
loop_
_entity_poly.entity_id
_entity_poly.type
_entity_poly.pdbx_seq_one_letter_code
_entity_poly.pdbx_strand_id
1 'polypeptide(L)'
;MQKRVELQAHRLGMRLSRVCAWGTSKYAFDGSGVVDRHSIYHFEHGKKVYNYSLCTFQNGKIYNCDLSAAQNIGARFFLREYQKKGADGLPSTPLRTLSTLREFVNNGQPMAA
;
A
#
# COMPACT_ATOMS: atom_id res chain seq x y z
N MET A 1 5.82 6.48 -19.38
CA MET A 1 5.63 5.11 -18.87
C MET A 1 4.16 4.71 -18.78
N GLN A 2 3.32 5.38 -17.98
CA GLN A 2 1.92 4.99 -17.71
C GLN A 2 1.06 4.77 -18.96
N LYS A 3 1.08 5.69 -19.94
CA LYS A 3 0.30 5.57 -21.19
C LYS A 3 0.61 4.29 -21.99
N ARG A 4 1.88 3.84 -22.00
CA ARG A 4 2.29 2.61 -22.71
C ARG A 4 1.72 1.37 -22.02
N VAL A 5 1.75 1.35 -20.69
CA VAL A 5 1.16 0.27 -19.89
C VAL A 5 -0.37 0.25 -20.06
N GLU A 6 -1.00 1.43 -20.07
CA GLU A 6 -2.45 1.58 -20.28
C GLU A 6 -2.90 1.03 -21.63
N LEU A 7 -2.23 1.40 -22.72
CA LEU A 7 -2.51 0.88 -24.05
C LEU A 7 -2.35 -0.63 -24.15
N GLN A 8 -1.28 -1.19 -23.57
CA GLN A 8 -1.05 -2.63 -23.58
C GLN A 8 -2.08 -3.37 -22.73
N ALA A 9 -2.45 -2.83 -21.57
CA ALA A 9 -3.49 -3.39 -20.71
C ALA A 9 -4.84 -3.43 -21.43
N HIS A 10 -5.23 -2.34 -22.10
CA HIS A 10 -6.46 -2.31 -22.90
C HIS A 10 -6.42 -3.27 -24.08
N ARG A 11 -5.26 -3.42 -24.76
CA ARG A 11 -5.08 -4.42 -25.83
C ARG A 11 -5.30 -5.85 -25.32
N LEU A 12 -4.98 -6.11 -24.05
CA LEU A 12 -5.19 -7.40 -23.38
C LEU A 12 -6.55 -7.49 -22.66
N GLY A 13 -7.47 -6.53 -22.86
CA GLY A 13 -8.80 -6.54 -22.24
C GLY A 13 -8.81 -6.22 -20.74
N MET A 14 -7.71 -5.73 -20.17
CA MET A 14 -7.63 -5.36 -18.76
C MET A 14 -8.27 -4.00 -18.50
N ARG A 15 -8.86 -3.82 -17.31
CA ARG A 15 -9.37 -2.53 -16.83
C ARG A 15 -8.39 -1.91 -15.85
N LEU A 16 -8.24 -0.60 -15.92
CA LEU A 16 -7.35 0.16 -15.05
C LEU A 16 -8.13 1.16 -14.20
N SER A 17 -7.68 1.32 -12.97
CA SER A 17 -8.21 2.32 -12.04
C SER A 17 -7.06 3.04 -11.36
N ARG A 18 -7.07 4.37 -11.44
CA ARG A 18 -6.10 5.21 -10.73
C ARG A 18 -6.54 5.38 -9.28
N VAL A 19 -5.58 5.33 -8.36
CA VAL A 19 -5.79 5.57 -6.92
C VAL A 19 -4.78 6.58 -6.42
N CYS A 20 -5.08 7.25 -5.31
CA CYS A 20 -4.10 8.11 -4.66
C CYS A 20 -2.97 7.24 -4.08
N ALA A 21 -1.74 7.45 -4.56
CA ALA A 21 -0.55 6.73 -4.09
C ALA A 21 0.16 7.42 -2.91
N TRP A 22 -0.32 8.60 -2.48
CA TRP A 22 0.34 9.41 -1.47
C TRP A 22 0.52 8.65 -0.15
N GLY A 23 1.77 8.54 0.32
CA GLY A 23 2.10 7.89 1.59
C GLY A 23 1.96 6.36 1.60
N THR A 24 1.70 5.70 0.47
CA THR A 24 1.55 4.23 0.40
C THR A 24 2.78 3.47 0.89
N SER A 25 3.96 4.05 0.72
CA SER A 25 5.23 3.46 1.09
C SER A 25 5.78 3.97 2.42
N LYS A 26 5.05 4.88 3.09
CA LYS A 26 5.37 5.45 4.41
C LYS A 26 4.80 4.62 5.55
N TYR A 27 3.64 4.00 5.32
CA TYR A 27 2.92 3.20 6.32
C TYR A 27 3.06 1.71 6.03
N ALA A 28 3.27 0.92 7.08
CA ALA A 28 3.33 -0.53 7.01
C ALA A 28 1.98 -1.09 6.59
N PHE A 29 1.97 -2.05 5.65
CA PHE A 29 0.72 -2.63 5.16
C PHE A 29 -0.07 -3.35 6.27
N ASP A 30 0.61 -3.85 7.29
CA ASP A 30 0.04 -4.59 8.42
C ASP A 30 -0.56 -3.68 9.51
N GLY A 31 -0.59 -2.36 9.27
CA GLY A 31 -1.17 -1.40 10.21
C GLY A 31 -0.23 -1.00 11.35
N SER A 32 1.01 -1.47 11.38
CA SER A 32 1.96 -1.16 12.47
C SER A 32 2.46 0.30 12.47
N GLY A 33 1.89 1.22 11.69
CA GLY A 33 2.32 2.62 11.64
C GLY A 33 3.42 2.91 10.62
N VAL A 34 4.29 3.88 10.93
CA VAL A 34 5.30 4.40 9.99
C VAL A 34 6.51 3.46 9.92
N VAL A 35 6.99 3.20 8.70
CA VAL A 35 8.17 2.35 8.46
C VAL A 35 9.47 3.13 8.59
N ASP A 36 10.52 2.47 9.07
CA ASP A 36 11.89 3.00 9.03
C ASP A 36 12.66 2.44 7.83
N ARG A 37 13.22 3.33 7.00
CA ARG A 37 14.01 2.98 5.80
C ARG A 37 15.51 3.08 5.99
N HIS A 38 15.96 3.57 7.14
CA HIS A 38 17.38 3.82 7.41
C HIS A 38 17.98 2.80 8.39
N SER A 39 17.19 1.82 8.84
CA SER A 39 17.67 0.76 9.74
C SER A 39 18.58 -0.26 9.06
N ILE A 40 18.43 -0.47 7.75
CA ILE A 40 19.14 -1.51 7.02
C ILE A 40 20.21 -0.87 6.14
N TYR A 41 21.46 -1.08 6.52
CA TYR A 41 22.61 -0.54 5.81
C TYR A 41 23.79 -1.51 5.86
N HIS A 42 24.69 -1.34 4.91
CA HIS A 42 26.02 -1.96 4.94
C HIS A 42 27.07 -0.85 4.79
N PHE A 43 28.33 -1.18 5.08
CA PHE A 43 29.43 -0.27 4.83
C PHE A 43 30.05 -0.57 3.47
N GLU A 44 30.18 0.46 2.65
CA GLU A 44 30.88 0.41 1.38
C GLU A 44 31.93 1.53 1.40
N HIS A 45 33.21 1.17 1.26
CA HIS A 45 34.33 2.13 1.31
C HIS A 45 34.30 3.06 2.55
N GLY A 46 33.94 2.53 3.72
CA GLY A 46 33.85 3.30 4.97
C GLY A 46 32.61 4.19 5.10
N LYS A 47 31.67 4.17 4.13
CA LYS A 47 30.42 4.93 4.16
C LYS A 47 29.22 4.01 4.40
N LYS A 48 28.23 4.48 5.16
CA LYS A 48 26.95 3.78 5.30
C LYS A 48 26.16 3.88 3.99
N VAL A 49 25.78 2.74 3.44
CA VAL A 49 24.92 2.62 2.26
C VAL A 49 23.62 1.94 2.68
N TYR A 50 22.52 2.67 2.59
CA TYR A 50 21.19 2.21 3.00
C TYR A 50 20.53 1.37 1.90
N ASN A 51 19.86 0.30 2.30
CA ASN A 51 19.06 -0.51 1.39
C ASN A 51 17.62 0.03 1.33
N TYR A 52 17.36 0.96 0.41
CA TYR A 52 16.04 1.57 0.23
C TYR A 52 14.95 0.62 -0.28
N SER A 53 15.32 -0.58 -0.75
CA SER A 53 14.37 -1.62 -1.13
C SER A 53 13.71 -2.27 0.08
N LEU A 54 14.31 -2.12 1.26
CA LEU A 54 13.84 -2.68 2.52
C LEU A 54 13.44 -1.59 3.50
N CYS A 55 12.54 -1.95 4.40
CA CYS A 55 12.16 -1.13 5.54
C CYS A 55 11.86 -2.02 6.75
N THR A 56 12.00 -1.44 7.93
CA THR A 56 11.67 -2.07 9.20
C THR A 56 10.35 -1.51 9.70
N PHE A 57 9.40 -2.39 10.00
CA PHE A 57 8.11 -2.03 10.59
C PHE A 57 8.29 -1.78 12.09
N GLN A 58 7.32 -1.11 12.73
CA GLN A 58 7.42 -0.83 14.17
C GLN A 58 7.41 -2.10 15.03
N ASN A 59 6.93 -3.21 14.49
CA ASN A 59 7.00 -4.53 15.13
C ASN A 59 8.34 -5.25 14.90
N GLY A 60 9.35 -4.58 14.34
CA GLY A 60 10.69 -5.12 14.10
C GLY A 60 10.83 -5.99 12.84
N LYS A 61 9.75 -6.25 12.10
CA LYS A 61 9.82 -7.03 10.87
C LYS A 61 10.49 -6.23 9.75
N ILE A 62 11.41 -6.87 9.05
CA ILE A 62 12.01 -6.34 7.83
C ILE A 62 11.16 -6.77 6.64
N TYR A 63 10.82 -5.82 5.77
CA TYR A 63 9.96 -6.06 4.62
C TYR A 63 10.35 -5.19 3.41
N ASN A 64 9.96 -5.63 2.22
CA ASN A 64 10.22 -4.90 0.99
C ASN A 64 9.31 -3.65 0.88
N CYS A 65 9.91 -2.50 0.61
CA CYS A 65 9.22 -1.21 0.51
C CYS A 65 8.15 -1.18 -0.59
N ASP A 66 8.49 -1.71 -1.76
CA ASP A 66 7.62 -1.68 -2.93
C ASP A 66 6.45 -2.64 -2.78
N LEU A 67 6.67 -3.81 -2.17
CA LEU A 67 5.63 -4.79 -1.89
C LEU A 67 4.62 -4.25 -0.86
N SER A 68 5.12 -3.63 0.23
CA SER A 68 4.26 -2.96 1.21
C SER A 68 3.42 -1.85 0.55
N ALA A 69 4.06 -1.04 -0.31
CA ALA A 69 3.37 0.02 -1.04
C ALA A 69 2.32 -0.53 -2.01
N ALA A 70 2.63 -1.58 -2.77
CA ALA A 70 1.73 -2.21 -3.72
C ALA A 70 0.48 -2.79 -3.03
N GLN A 71 0.66 -3.42 -1.86
CA GLN A 71 -0.46 -3.90 -1.04
C GLN A 71 -1.37 -2.75 -0.58
N ASN A 72 -0.79 -1.62 -0.16
CA ASN A 72 -1.55 -0.44 0.22
C ASN A 72 -2.28 0.21 -0.98
N ILE A 73 -1.67 0.23 -2.17
CA ILE A 73 -2.30 0.69 -3.42
C ILE A 73 -3.55 -0.16 -3.73
N GLY A 74 -3.41 -1.49 -3.65
CA GLY A 74 -4.54 -2.42 -3.83
C GLY A 74 -5.64 -2.22 -2.80
N ALA A 75 -5.27 -2.09 -1.52
CA ALA A 75 -6.24 -1.86 -0.44
C ALA A 75 -7.05 -0.58 -0.65
N ARG A 76 -6.40 0.51 -1.09
CA ARG A 76 -7.07 1.78 -1.39
C ARG A 76 -8.09 1.69 -2.51
N PHE A 77 -7.87 0.83 -3.51
CA PHE A 77 -8.86 0.59 -4.56
C PHE A 77 -10.13 0.01 -3.95
N PHE A 78 -10.03 -1.12 -3.23
CA PHE A 78 -11.19 -1.79 -2.66
C PHE A 78 -11.93 -0.92 -1.64
N LEU A 79 -11.21 -0.28 -0.72
CA LEU A 79 -11.81 0.62 0.27
C LEU A 79 -12.56 1.79 -0.39
N ARG A 80 -12.04 2.33 -1.49
CA ARG A 80 -12.77 3.37 -2.26
C ARG A 80 -14.02 2.79 -2.92
N GLU A 81 -13.97 1.60 -3.50
CA GLU A 81 -15.15 0.97 -4.10
C GLU A 81 -16.22 0.63 -3.06
N TYR A 82 -15.84 0.20 -1.85
CA TYR A 82 -16.77 0.05 -0.73
C TYR A 82 -17.36 1.39 -0.30
N GLN A 83 -16.55 2.44 -0.20
CA GLN A 83 -17.03 3.79 0.13
C GLN A 83 -18.06 4.30 -0.88
N LYS A 84 -17.85 4.06 -2.18
CA LYS A 84 -18.83 4.40 -3.24
C LYS A 84 -20.14 3.62 -3.10
N LYS A 85 -20.09 2.43 -2.51
CA LYS A 85 -21.26 1.58 -2.22
C LYS A 85 -21.94 1.90 -0.88
N GLY A 86 -21.49 2.95 -0.17
CA GLY A 86 -22.12 3.40 1.06
C GLY A 86 -21.36 3.04 2.35
N ALA A 87 -20.18 2.41 2.26
CA ALA A 87 -19.36 2.20 3.45
C ALA A 87 -18.85 3.53 4.02
N ASP A 88 -19.03 3.72 5.33
CA ASP A 88 -18.58 4.87 6.09
C ASP A 88 -17.49 4.49 7.11
N GLY A 89 -17.09 5.42 7.97
CA GLY A 89 -16.09 5.17 9.03
C GLY A 89 -14.65 4.92 8.55
N LEU A 90 -14.37 4.97 7.24
CA LEU A 90 -13.03 4.75 6.71
C LEU A 90 -12.08 5.91 7.04
N PRO A 91 -10.82 5.63 7.40
CA PRO A 91 -9.84 6.67 7.66
C PRO A 91 -9.50 7.46 6.38
N SER A 92 -8.79 8.57 6.55
CA SER A 92 -8.32 9.37 5.41
C SER A 92 -7.50 8.52 4.44
N THR A 93 -7.60 8.80 3.14
CA THR A 93 -6.98 7.99 2.08
C THR A 93 -5.49 7.70 2.30
N PRO A 94 -4.65 8.63 2.79
CA PRO A 94 -3.24 8.34 3.09
C PRO A 94 -3.02 7.28 4.17
N LEU A 95 -3.96 7.13 5.10
CA LEU A 95 -3.89 6.19 6.23
C LEU A 95 -4.48 4.82 5.91
N ARG A 96 -5.13 4.66 4.75
CA ARG A 96 -5.70 3.38 4.32
C ARG A 96 -4.58 2.42 3.92
N THR A 97 -4.43 1.34 4.71
CA THR A 97 -3.47 0.26 4.50
C THR A 97 -4.19 -1.07 4.20
N LEU A 98 -3.42 -2.13 3.92
CA LEU A 98 -3.98 -3.48 3.81
C LEU A 98 -4.67 -3.94 5.11
N SER A 99 -4.16 -3.57 6.29
CA SER A 99 -4.82 -3.85 7.57
C SER A 99 -6.21 -3.23 7.62
N THR A 100 -6.35 -1.97 7.21
CA THR A 100 -7.66 -1.30 7.15
C THR A 100 -8.67 -2.08 6.31
N LEU A 101 -8.24 -2.60 5.15
CA LEU A 101 -9.11 -3.42 4.31
C LEU A 101 -9.47 -4.74 5.00
N ARG A 102 -8.50 -5.40 5.63
CA ARG A 102 -8.71 -6.67 6.33
C ARG A 102 -9.68 -6.51 7.50
N GLU A 103 -9.50 -5.48 8.32
CA GLU A 103 -10.40 -5.13 9.41
C GLU A 103 -11.81 -4.85 8.90
N PHE A 104 -11.93 -4.03 7.85
CA PHE A 104 -13.22 -3.70 7.24
C PHE A 104 -13.97 -4.94 6.75
N VAL A 105 -13.27 -5.87 6.07
CA VAL A 105 -13.87 -7.10 5.54
C VAL A 105 -14.20 -8.09 6.66
N ASN A 106 -13.30 -8.26 7.64
CA ASN A 106 -13.48 -9.21 8.74
C ASN A 106 -14.60 -8.81 9.71
N ASN A 107 -14.87 -7.51 9.87
CA ASN A 107 -15.94 -7.00 10.72
C ASN A 107 -17.35 -7.17 10.11
N GLY A 108 -17.50 -7.92 9.01
CA GLY A 108 -18.80 -8.28 8.45
C GLY A 108 -19.55 -7.14 7.73
N GLN A 109 -18.90 -6.01 7.47
CA GLN A 109 -19.49 -4.91 6.69
C GLN A 109 -19.54 -5.08 5.15
N PRO A 110 -19.11 -6.18 4.49
CA PRO A 110 -19.33 -6.30 3.05
C PRO A 110 -20.61 -7.07 2.77
N MET A 111 -21.76 -6.54 3.18
CA MET A 111 -23.05 -6.93 2.59
C MET A 111 -23.66 -5.67 1.96
N ALA A 112 -23.25 -5.40 0.72
CA ALA A 112 -24.04 -4.55 -0.14
C ALA A 112 -25.40 -5.24 -0.32
N ALA A 113 -26.47 -4.56 0.10
CA ALA A 113 -27.85 -4.91 -0.24
C ALA A 113 -28.07 -4.80 -1.75
#